data_AF-A0A8S2WAE5-F1
#
_entry.id   AF-A0A8S2WAE5-F1
#
_cell.length_a   1.000
_cell.length_b   1.000
_cell.length_c   1.000
_cell.angle_alpha   90.00
_cell.angle_beta   90.00
_cell.angle_gamma   90.00
#
_symmetry.space_group_name_H-M   'P 1'
#
loop_
_entity.id
_entity.type
_entity.pdbx_description
1 polymer ?
#
loop_
_entity_poly.entity_id
_entity_poly.type
_entity_poly.pdbx_seq_one_letter_code
_entity_poly.pdbx_strand_id
1 'polypeptide(L)'
;DILRSLPLSLPYPTTELISWIYSLQLITDSSVCGFRGSSCAISSRTIPNHYDHTHITMTMTALLSLLLLGDNFENVQRDKIASSLAR
;
A
#
# COMPACT_ATOMS: atom_id res chain seq x y z
N ASP A 1 16.07 -18.33 -20.97
CA ASP A 1 14.86 -18.33 -20.15
C ASP A 1 14.88 -17.08 -19.28
N ILE A 2 13.95 -16.16 -19.50
CA ILE A 2 13.90 -14.84 -18.85
C ILE A 2 13.75 -14.98 -17.33
N LEU A 3 13.13 -16.06 -16.86
CA LEU A 3 12.95 -16.31 -15.43
C LEU A 3 14.27 -16.63 -14.73
N ARG A 4 15.25 -17.21 -15.44
CA ARG A 4 16.59 -17.50 -14.89
C ARG A 4 17.50 -16.29 -14.80
N SER A 5 17.17 -15.19 -15.48
CA SER A 5 17.92 -13.92 -15.38
C SER A 5 17.45 -13.04 -14.23
N LEU A 6 16.39 -13.43 -13.51
CA LEU A 6 15.92 -12.68 -12.34
C LEU A 6 16.89 -12.90 -11.17
N PRO A 7 17.26 -11.83 -10.43
CA PRO A 7 18.10 -11.97 -9.26
C PRO A 7 17.38 -12.79 -8.18
N LEU A 8 18.13 -13.65 -7.49
CA LEU A 8 17.60 -14.48 -6.39
C LEU A 8 17.28 -13.67 -5.13
N SER A 9 17.77 -12.43 -5.05
CA SER A 9 17.58 -11.51 -3.94
C SER A 9 17.17 -10.14 -4.44
N LEU A 10 16.31 -9.46 -3.67
CA LEU A 10 15.94 -8.08 -3.94
C LEU A 10 17.11 -7.13 -3.63
N PRO A 11 17.22 -5.99 -4.34
CA PRO A 11 18.27 -5.01 -4.10
C PRO A 11 18.11 -4.23 -2.79
N TYR A 12 16.93 -4.30 -2.15
CA TYR A 12 16.62 -3.64 -0.90
C TYR A 12 16.14 -4.65 0.15
N PRO A 13 16.35 -4.38 1.44
CA PRO A 13 15.74 -5.15 2.52
C PRO A 13 14.21 -5.18 2.38
N THR A 14 13.61 -6.34 2.65
CA THR A 14 12.15 -6.50 2.63
C THR A 14 11.45 -5.53 3.59
N THR A 15 12.07 -5.24 4.74
CA THR A 15 11.56 -4.29 5.74
C THR A 15 11.43 -2.87 5.18
N GLU A 16 12.37 -2.41 4.36
CA GLU A 16 12.31 -1.09 3.72
C GLU A 16 11.19 -1.04 2.68
N LEU A 17 11.02 -2.11 1.89
CA LEU A 17 9.95 -2.22 0.92
C LEU A 17 8.57 -2.24 1.59
N ILE A 18 8.42 -3.01 2.67
CA ILE A 18 7.20 -3.06 3.48
C ILE A 18 6.88 -1.67 4.06
N SER A 19 7.89 -1.01 4.65
CA SER A 19 7.76 0.35 5.19
C SER A 19 7.31 1.35 4.12
N TRP A 20 7.90 1.27 2.93
CA TRP A 20 7.51 2.09 1.79
C TRP A 20 6.06 1.83 1.37
N ILE A 21 5.62 0.57 1.24
CA ILE A 21 4.23 0.24 0.91
C ILE A 21 3.27 0.82 1.95
N TYR A 22 3.59 0.70 3.25
CA TYR A 22 2.76 1.27 4.31
C TYR A 22 2.72 2.80 4.31
N SER A 23 3.75 3.47 3.79
CA SER A 23 3.72 4.93 3.58
C SER A 23 2.65 5.37 2.57
N LEU A 24 2.24 4.46 1.68
CA LEU A 24 1.21 4.69 0.67
C LEU A 24 -0.20 4.45 1.21
N GLN A 25 -0.36 3.83 2.38
CA GLN A 25 -1.68 3.63 3.00
C GLN A 25 -2.20 4.95 3.56
N LEU A 26 -3.39 5.37 3.09
CA LEU A 26 -4.09 6.53 3.65
C LEU A 26 -4.72 6.18 4.99
N ILE A 27 -4.34 6.94 6.01
CA ILE A 27 -4.86 6.84 7.38
C ILE A 27 -5.56 8.15 7.68
N THR A 28 -6.70 8.38 7.04
CA THR A 28 -7.55 9.53 7.35
C THR A 28 -8.78 9.07 8.15
N ASP A 29 -9.46 10.02 8.79
CA ASP A 29 -10.76 9.78 9.44
C ASP A 29 -11.92 9.78 8.42
N SER A 30 -11.62 9.96 7.14
CA SER A 30 -12.62 9.89 6.09
C SER A 30 -13.07 8.45 5.84
N SER A 31 -14.24 8.30 5.21
CA SER A 31 -14.78 7.02 4.77
C SER A 31 -13.98 6.36 3.64
N VAL A 32 -12.92 7.00 3.13
CA VAL A 32 -12.13 6.53 1.99
C VAL A 32 -10.76 6.11 2.47
N CYS A 33 -10.49 4.80 2.43
CA CYS A 33 -9.26 4.17 2.91
C CYS A 33 -8.76 3.09 1.94
N GLY A 34 -7.46 2.84 1.93
CA GLY A 34 -6.75 2.08 0.91
C GLY A 34 -5.34 2.60 0.66
N PHE A 35 -4.75 2.21 -0.47
CA PHE A 35 -3.38 2.57 -0.84
C PHE A 35 -3.31 3.50 -2.05
N ARG A 36 -2.33 4.40 -2.03
CA ARG A 36 -1.91 5.21 -3.17
C ARG A 36 -1.07 4.40 -4.15
N GLY A 37 -0.97 4.89 -5.38
CA GLY A 37 -0.08 4.29 -6.38
C GLY A 37 1.40 4.63 -6.21
N SER A 38 1.70 5.78 -5.59
CA SER A 38 3.06 6.27 -5.36
C SER A 38 3.07 7.39 -4.32
N SER A 39 4.26 7.88 -3.99
CA SER A 39 4.49 9.06 -3.14
C SER A 39 4.38 10.39 -3.92
N CYS A 40 3.92 10.39 -5.17
CA CYS A 40 3.79 11.59 -6.00
C CYS A 40 2.78 12.59 -5.44
N ALA A 41 1.75 12.10 -4.73
CA ALA A 41 0.87 12.97 -3.96
C ALA A 41 1.65 13.50 -2.75
N ILE A 42 2.16 14.73 -2.82
CA ILE A 42 2.86 15.44 -1.73
C ILE A 42 1.84 15.81 -0.63
N SER A 43 1.35 14.80 0.06
CA SER A 43 0.27 14.92 1.02
C SER A 43 0.50 13.98 2.19
N SER A 44 0.22 14.48 3.39
CA SER A 44 0.33 13.65 4.59
C SER A 44 -0.63 12.48 4.49
N ARG A 45 -0.16 11.28 4.85
CA ARG A 45 -1.02 10.09 4.97
C ARG A 45 -2.15 10.26 6.00
N THR A 46 -2.01 11.22 6.92
CA THR A 46 -2.96 11.47 8.02
C THR A 46 -3.84 12.70 7.82
N ILE A 47 -3.45 13.62 6.95
CA ILE A 47 -4.18 14.87 6.75
C ILE A 47 -4.97 14.74 5.46
N PRO A 48 -6.30 14.87 5.49
CA PRO A 48 -7.12 14.76 4.29
C PRO A 48 -6.73 15.83 3.27
N ASN A 49 -6.50 15.41 2.03
CA ASN A 49 -6.30 16.29 0.88
C ASN A 49 -7.35 15.93 -0.18
N HIS A 50 -8.03 16.94 -0.72
CA HIS A 50 -9.10 16.79 -1.70
C HIS A 50 -8.68 16.08 -2.99
N TYR A 51 -7.39 16.08 -3.31
CA TYR A 51 -6.84 15.44 -4.50
C TYR A 51 -6.09 14.14 -4.20
N ASP A 52 -6.08 13.73 -2.93
CA ASP A 52 -5.37 12.54 -2.49
C ASP A 52 -6.35 11.41 -2.27
N HIS A 53 -6.31 10.45 -3.18
CA HIS A 53 -7.27 9.36 -3.25
C HIS A 53 -6.57 8.00 -3.26
N THR A 54 -7.28 7.03 -2.71
CA THR A 54 -6.93 5.63 -2.83
C THR A 54 -7.45 5.06 -4.15
N HIS A 55 -6.77 4.07 -4.69
CA HIS A 55 -7.21 3.38 -5.90
C HIS A 55 -7.36 1.89 -5.62
N ILE A 56 -8.50 1.27 -5.98
CA ILE A 56 -8.77 -0.13 -5.65
C ILE A 56 -7.70 -1.08 -6.18
N THR A 57 -7.22 -0.87 -7.41
CA THR A 57 -6.12 -1.65 -7.98
C THR A 57 -4.83 -1.49 -7.18
N MET A 58 -4.57 -0.30 -6.62
CA MET A 58 -3.36 -0.07 -5.81
C MET A 58 -3.50 -0.68 -4.43
N THR A 59 -4.69 -0.68 -3.83
CA THR A 59 -4.98 -1.44 -2.60
C THR A 59 -4.73 -2.93 -2.82
N MET A 60 -5.23 -3.52 -3.91
CA MET A 60 -4.98 -4.93 -4.24
C MET A 60 -3.49 -5.21 -4.44
N THR A 61 -2.79 -4.40 -5.25
CA THR A 61 -1.36 -4.57 -5.51
C THR A 61 -0.52 -4.43 -4.23
N ALA A 62 -0.85 -3.49 -3.36
CA ALA A 62 -0.16 -3.30 -2.09
C ALA A 62 -0.32 -4.52 -1.17
N LEU A 63 -1.54 -5.04 -1.03
CA LEU A 63 -1.80 -6.24 -0.21
C LEU A 63 -1.07 -7.48 -0.75
N LEU A 64 -1.08 -7.69 -2.07
CA LEU A 64 -0.34 -8.79 -2.69
C LEU A 64 1.18 -8.62 -2.53
N SER A 65 1.68 -7.39 -2.63
CA SER A 65 3.10 -7.09 -2.42
C SER A 65 3.53 -7.37 -0.98
N LEU A 66 2.72 -6.93 0.00
CA LEU A 66 2.95 -7.23 1.42
C LEU A 66 2.96 -8.73 1.69
N LEU A 67 2.01 -9.49 1.11
CA LEU A 67 1.97 -10.95 1.21
C LEU A 67 3.25 -11.58 0.66
N LEU A 68 3.69 -11.15 -0.52
CA LEU A 68 4.87 -11.68 -1.19
C LEU A 68 6.16 -11.40 -0.40
N LEU A 69 6.22 -10.25 0.28
CA LEU A 69 7.34 -9.85 1.13
C LEU A 69 7.32 -10.51 2.52
N GLY A 70 6.27 -11.28 2.86
CA GLY A 70 6.14 -12.00 4.12
C GLY A 70 5.59 -11.16 5.28
N ASP A 71 4.84 -10.09 5.00
CA ASP A 71 4.20 -9.26 6.02
C ASP A 71 3.00 -9.97 6.67
N ASN A 72 2.67 -9.60 7.92
CA ASN A 72 1.59 -10.17 8.71
C ASN A 72 0.27 -9.39 8.64
N PHE A 73 0.26 -8.26 7.92
CA PHE A 73 -0.88 -7.36 7.74
C PHE A 73 -1.46 -6.76 9.04
N GLU A 74 -0.69 -6.67 10.12
CA GLU A 74 -1.14 -6.05 11.38
C GLU A 74 -1.35 -4.54 11.24
N ASN A 75 -0.57 -3.89 10.37
CA ASN A 75 -0.65 -2.44 10.14
C ASN A 75 -1.66 -2.05 9.04
N VAL A 76 -2.36 -3.03 8.44
CA VAL A 76 -3.39 -2.78 7.43
C VAL A 76 -4.68 -2.31 8.11
N GLN A 77 -5.25 -1.21 7.62
CA GLN A 77 -6.53 -0.65 8.10
C GLN A 77 -7.72 -1.44 7.54
N ARG A 78 -7.81 -2.75 7.87
CA ARG A 78 -8.73 -3.72 7.25
C ARG A 78 -10.19 -3.25 7.29
N ASP A 79 -10.67 -2.82 8.45
CA ASP A 79 -12.06 -2.40 8.64
C ASP A 79 -12.38 -1.14 7.82
N LYS A 80 -11.44 -0.19 7.77
CA LYS A 80 -11.60 1.04 6.99
C LYS A 80 -11.58 0.75 5.49
N ILE A 81 -10.68 -0.13 5.03
CA ILE A 81 -10.63 -0.56 3.63
C ILE A 81 -11.91 -1.30 3.24
N ALA A 82 -12.40 -2.22 4.08
CA ALA A 82 -13.65 -2.93 3.85
C ALA A 82 -14.85 -1.96 3.79
N SER A 83 -14.91 -1.00 4.72
CA SER A 83 -15.95 0.04 4.74
C SER A 83 -15.90 0.92 3.49
N SER A 84 -14.71 1.22 2.97
CA SER A 84 -14.50 2.00 1.75
C SER A 84 -15.02 1.28 0.50
N LEU A 85 -14.97 -0.06 0.48
CA LEU A 85 -15.45 -0.90 -0.63
C LEU A 85 -16.95 -1.24 -0.56
N ALA A 86 -17.55 -1.17 0.63
CA ALA A 86 -18.97 -1.45 0.83
C ALA A 86 -19.90 -0.32 0.37
N ARG A 87 -19.34 0.73 -0.25
CA ARG A 87 -20.00 1.95 -0.64
C ARG A 87 -20.21 2.00 -2.15
#